data_AF-A0AAP5HGK2-F1
#
_entry.id   AF-A0AAP5HGK2-F1
#
_cell.length_a   1.000
_cell.length_b   1.000
_cell.length_c   1.000
_cell.angle_alpha   90.00
_cell.angle_beta   90.00
_cell.angle_gamma   90.00
#
_symmetry.space_group_name_H-M   'P 1'
#
loop_
_entity.id
_entity.type
_entity.pdbx_description
1 polymer ?
#
loop_
_entity_poly.entity_id
_entity_poly.type
_entity_poly.pdbx_seq_one_letter_code
_entity_poly.pdbx_strand_id
1 'polypeptide(L)'
;MKSSLAAGREAARAAGIELLARRTVVINGVRFVGCVLWTDYRLLGTPKPSMVFAGQELNDHRLIRYREDSGHYSRFMPWHAAAEHRLDLAFIRSELAKAHEGPTVVVTHHAPHPQSVQPRHQGSALSPAFVSDLSALIEDYQPDLWIHGHDHGSHDYRVGRTRVLANQAGYPNLHGDRENRWFDPLCVVEV
;
A
#
# COMPACT_ATOMS: atom_id res chain seq x y z
N MET A 1 -14.66 9.22 -3.60
CA MET A 1 -13.30 9.33 -3.00
C MET A 1 -12.81 10.77 -2.87
N LYS A 2 -13.04 11.66 -3.86
CA LYS A 2 -12.51 13.04 -3.87
C LYS A 2 -12.91 13.93 -2.69
N SER A 3 -14.17 13.87 -2.21
CA SER A 3 -14.64 14.71 -1.10
C SER A 3 -14.02 14.30 0.24
N SER A 4 -13.96 13.00 0.55
CA SER A 4 -13.33 12.48 1.77
C SER A 4 -11.82 12.77 1.80
N LEU A 5 -11.14 12.73 0.65
CA LEU A 5 -9.72 13.07 0.57
C LEU A 5 -9.46 14.56 0.85
N ALA A 6 -10.33 15.46 0.39
CA ALA A 6 -10.20 16.89 0.69
C ALA A 6 -10.30 17.16 2.19
N ALA A 7 -11.33 16.60 2.86
CA ALA A 7 -11.49 16.70 4.31
C ALA A 7 -10.31 16.06 5.06
N GLY A 8 -9.83 14.89 4.61
CA GLY A 8 -8.66 14.24 5.20
C GLY A 8 -7.38 15.08 5.09
N ARG A 9 -7.17 15.78 3.97
CA ARG A 9 -6.02 16.70 3.78
C ARG A 9 -6.12 17.94 4.67
N GLU A 10 -7.32 18.43 4.92
CA GLU A 10 -7.53 19.56 5.83
C GLU A 10 -7.23 19.15 7.28
N ALA A 11 -7.79 18.03 7.73
CA ALA A 11 -7.53 17.48 9.06
C ALA A 11 -6.04 17.16 9.28
N ALA A 12 -5.39 16.52 8.30
CA ALA A 12 -3.96 16.21 8.37
C ALA A 12 -3.11 17.48 8.50
N ARG A 13 -3.40 18.51 7.71
CA ARG A 13 -2.72 19.82 7.82
C ARG A 13 -2.91 20.47 9.18
N ALA A 14 -4.14 20.47 9.70
CA ALA A 14 -4.43 21.00 11.03
C ALA A 14 -3.65 20.28 12.15
N ALA A 15 -3.32 19.00 11.96
CA ALA A 15 -2.55 18.19 12.89
C ALA A 15 -1.03 18.16 12.62
N GLY A 16 -0.52 18.89 11.63
CA GLY A 16 0.89 18.83 11.23
C GLY A 16 1.32 17.50 10.61
N ILE A 17 0.38 16.78 9.98
CA ILE A 17 0.59 15.47 9.35
C ILE A 17 0.65 15.62 7.83
N GLU A 18 1.66 15.01 7.20
CA GLU A 18 1.74 14.88 5.75
C GLU A 18 0.92 13.68 5.26
N LEU A 19 -0.28 13.94 4.71
CA LEU A 19 -1.11 12.90 4.10
C LEU A 19 -0.63 12.57 2.67
N LEU A 20 -0.03 11.39 2.52
CA LEU A 20 0.48 10.89 1.23
C LEU A 20 -0.61 10.11 0.47
N ALA A 21 -1.40 10.83 -0.31
CA ALA A 21 -2.41 10.25 -1.21
C ALA A 21 -2.14 10.70 -2.64
N ARG A 22 -1.30 9.93 -3.34
CA ARG A 22 -0.65 10.32 -4.61
C ARG A 22 0.04 11.67 -4.46
N ARG A 23 0.95 11.74 -3.48
CA ARG A 23 1.69 12.95 -3.15
C ARG A 23 3.14 12.63 -2.79
N THR A 24 4.01 13.58 -3.12
CA THR A 24 5.42 13.56 -2.78
C THR A 24 5.72 14.69 -1.79
N VAL A 25 6.60 14.44 -0.82
CA VAL A 25 7.16 15.46 0.07
C VAL A 25 8.65 15.22 0.25
N VAL A 26 9.43 16.27 0.47
CA VAL A 26 10.85 16.16 0.82
C VAL A 26 11.04 16.65 2.24
N ILE A 27 11.63 15.81 3.10
CA ILE A 27 11.88 16.11 4.51
C ILE A 27 13.37 15.85 4.74
N ASN A 28 14.11 16.87 5.14
CA ASN A 28 15.56 16.79 5.40
C ASN A 28 16.36 16.13 4.25
N GLY A 29 16.01 16.44 3.00
CA GLY A 29 16.67 15.89 1.80
C GLY A 29 16.18 14.51 1.35
N VAL A 30 15.38 13.82 2.15
CA VAL A 30 14.77 12.53 1.77
C VAL A 30 13.44 12.76 1.08
N ARG A 31 13.27 12.19 -0.11
CA ARG A 31 12.02 12.27 -0.89
C ARG A 31 11.11 11.10 -0.53
N PHE A 32 9.91 11.40 -0.03
CA PHE A 32 8.87 10.43 0.25
C PHE A 32 7.80 10.49 -0.83
N VAL A 33 7.60 9.39 -1.55
CA VAL A 33 6.55 9.21 -2.56
C VAL A 33 5.50 8.27 -1.97
N GLY A 34 4.24 8.71 -1.82
CA GLY A 34 3.24 7.87 -1.17
C GLY A 34 1.83 7.91 -1.74
N CYS A 35 1.18 6.75 -1.64
CA CYS A 35 -0.19 6.48 -2.02
C CYS A 35 -0.71 5.24 -1.29
N VAL A 36 -1.96 4.84 -1.53
CA VAL A 36 -2.50 3.59 -0.95
C VAL A 36 -1.96 2.36 -1.69
N LEU A 37 -1.62 2.53 -2.97
CA LEU A 37 -1.30 1.52 -3.97
C LEU A 37 -2.49 0.64 -4.38
N TRP A 38 -3.41 0.30 -3.47
CA TRP A 38 -4.44 -0.72 -3.72
C TRP A 38 -3.81 -1.97 -4.37
N THR A 39 -4.55 -2.72 -5.17
CA THR A 39 -4.01 -3.91 -5.83
C THR A 39 -4.61 -4.13 -7.22
N ASP A 40 -3.84 -4.75 -8.09
CA ASP A 40 -4.27 -5.20 -9.41
C ASP A 40 -4.95 -6.59 -9.42
N TYR A 41 -4.84 -7.33 -8.32
CA TYR A 41 -5.29 -8.72 -8.15
C TYR A 41 -4.59 -9.74 -9.08
N ARG A 42 -3.43 -9.40 -9.65
CA ARG A 42 -2.76 -10.20 -10.71
C ARG A 42 -1.64 -11.10 -10.22
N LEU A 43 -1.34 -11.13 -8.92
CA LEU A 43 -0.25 -11.94 -8.37
C LEU A 43 -0.32 -13.43 -8.76
N LEU A 44 -1.53 -13.99 -8.92
CA LEU A 44 -1.75 -15.38 -9.37
C LEU A 44 -2.11 -15.47 -10.87
N GLY A 45 -1.76 -14.46 -11.66
CA GLY A 45 -2.07 -14.36 -13.08
C GLY A 45 -3.43 -13.71 -13.35
N THR A 46 -4.48 -14.51 -13.56
CA THR A 46 -5.80 -13.98 -13.95
C THR A 46 -6.49 -13.34 -12.74
N PRO A 47 -6.90 -12.05 -12.81
CA PRO A 47 -7.40 -11.34 -11.62
C PRO A 47 -8.81 -11.71 -11.19
N LYS A 48 -9.66 -12.22 -12.09
CA LYS A 48 -11.09 -12.41 -11.85
C LYS A 48 -11.41 -13.30 -10.64
N PRO A 49 -10.79 -14.48 -10.44
CA PRO A 49 -11.06 -15.32 -9.27
C PRO A 49 -10.72 -14.60 -7.96
N SER A 50 -9.56 -13.95 -7.89
CA SER A 50 -9.10 -13.21 -6.72
C SER A 50 -10.00 -12.02 -6.41
N MET A 51 -10.47 -11.30 -7.44
CA MET A 51 -11.44 -10.21 -7.29
C MET A 51 -12.77 -10.70 -6.72
N VAL A 52 -13.33 -11.80 -7.24
CA VAL A 52 -14.58 -12.36 -6.73
C VAL A 52 -14.45 -12.72 -5.25
N PHE A 53 -13.37 -13.44 -4.91
CA PHE A 53 -13.13 -13.90 -3.55
C PHE A 53 -12.88 -12.72 -2.59
N ALA A 54 -12.04 -11.75 -2.99
CA ALA A 54 -11.82 -10.54 -2.22
C ALA A 54 -13.10 -9.74 -1.97
N GLY A 55 -13.98 -9.62 -2.98
CA GLY A 55 -15.25 -8.91 -2.88
C GLY A 55 -16.25 -9.54 -1.89
N GLN A 56 -16.08 -10.83 -1.60
CA GLN A 56 -16.88 -11.58 -0.64
C GLN A 56 -16.28 -11.54 0.77
N GLU A 57 -14.96 -11.68 0.87
CA GLU A 57 -14.27 -11.89 2.15
C GLU A 57 -13.75 -10.60 2.81
N LEU A 58 -13.30 -9.61 2.03
CA LEU A 58 -12.59 -8.45 2.59
C LEU A 58 -13.54 -7.32 3.01
N ASN A 59 -13.28 -6.77 4.20
CA ASN A 59 -14.02 -5.63 4.74
C ASN A 59 -13.92 -4.38 3.86
N ASP A 60 -12.80 -4.21 3.15
CA ASP A 60 -12.60 -3.14 2.17
C ASP A 60 -13.74 -3.11 1.17
N HIS A 61 -14.16 -4.29 0.70
CA HIS A 61 -15.23 -4.40 -0.28
C HIS A 61 -16.61 -4.49 0.34
N ARG A 62 -16.74 -4.76 1.64
CA ARG A 62 -18.02 -4.88 2.35
C ARG A 62 -18.46 -3.55 2.97
N LEU A 63 -17.52 -2.75 3.47
CA LEU A 63 -17.80 -1.62 4.37
C LEU A 63 -17.43 -0.26 3.77
N ILE A 64 -16.44 -0.19 2.87
CA ILE A 64 -16.05 1.09 2.26
C ILE A 64 -17.15 1.53 1.30
N ARG A 65 -17.64 2.75 1.51
CA ARG A 65 -18.61 3.40 0.62
C ARG A 65 -17.90 4.17 -0.48
N TYR A 66 -18.30 3.92 -1.71
CA TYR A 66 -17.80 4.57 -2.90
C TYR A 66 -18.87 5.49 -3.47
N ARG A 67 -18.53 6.77 -3.68
CA ARG A 67 -19.42 7.73 -4.35
C ARG A 67 -19.11 7.73 -5.84
N GLU A 68 -20.09 7.30 -6.62
CA GLU A 68 -20.05 7.31 -8.08
C GLU A 68 -20.19 8.74 -8.63
N ASP A 69 -19.88 8.91 -9.92
CA ASP A 69 -19.98 10.20 -10.59
C ASP A 69 -21.44 10.71 -10.65
N SER A 70 -22.41 9.78 -10.66
CA SER A 70 -23.84 10.06 -10.52
C SER A 70 -24.21 10.68 -9.17
N GLY A 71 -23.31 10.65 -8.19
CA GLY A 71 -23.55 11.05 -6.81
C GLY A 71 -24.13 9.95 -5.92
N HIS A 72 -24.47 8.79 -6.48
CA HIS A 72 -24.91 7.60 -5.72
C HIS A 72 -23.77 7.00 -4.91
N TYR A 73 -24.12 6.40 -3.75
CA TYR A 73 -23.17 5.68 -2.92
C TYR A 73 -23.37 4.17 -3.10
N SER A 74 -22.35 3.50 -3.62
CA SER A 74 -22.27 2.04 -3.74
C SER A 74 -21.13 1.48 -2.87
N ARG A 75 -20.96 0.16 -2.87
CA ARG A 75 -19.80 -0.48 -2.24
C ARG A 75 -18.54 -0.19 -3.06
N PHE A 76 -17.41 -0.01 -2.39
CA PHE A 76 -16.12 -0.05 -3.06
C PHE A 76 -15.85 -1.49 -3.50
N MET A 77 -15.59 -1.71 -4.79
CA MET A 77 -15.55 -3.05 -5.37
C MET A 77 -14.13 -3.35 -5.85
N PRO A 78 -13.75 -4.62 -6.04
CA PRO A 78 -12.41 -4.99 -6.49
C PRO A 78 -11.96 -4.27 -7.77
N TRP A 79 -12.86 -4.02 -8.72
CA TRP A 79 -12.53 -3.25 -9.92
C TRP A 79 -12.27 -1.76 -9.64
N HIS A 80 -12.85 -1.19 -8.58
CA HIS A 80 -12.53 0.16 -8.12
C HIS A 80 -11.11 0.19 -7.54
N ALA A 81 -10.73 -0.82 -6.74
CA ALA A 81 -9.35 -0.96 -6.24
C ALA A 81 -8.33 -1.12 -7.38
N ALA A 82 -8.63 -1.96 -8.38
CA ALA A 82 -7.76 -2.11 -9.55
C ALA A 82 -7.70 -0.84 -10.43
N ALA A 83 -8.72 0.02 -10.40
CA ALA A 83 -8.68 1.32 -11.05
C ALA A 83 -7.79 2.31 -10.27
N GLU A 84 -7.93 2.39 -8.95
CA GLU A 84 -7.07 3.22 -8.11
C GLU A 84 -5.61 2.76 -8.16
N HIS A 85 -5.36 1.44 -8.19
CA HIS A 85 -4.02 0.88 -8.33
C HIS A 85 -3.31 1.36 -9.59
N ARG A 86 -3.99 1.41 -10.73
CA ARG A 86 -3.41 1.93 -11.98
C ARG A 86 -3.03 3.40 -11.86
N LEU A 87 -3.83 4.21 -11.18
CA LEU A 87 -3.54 5.62 -10.94
C LEU A 87 -2.37 5.80 -9.96
N ASP A 88 -2.33 4.99 -8.91
CA ASP A 88 -1.26 4.98 -7.92
C ASP A 88 0.07 4.54 -8.53
N LEU A 89 0.08 3.48 -9.33
CA LEU A 89 1.26 2.97 -10.02
C LEU A 89 1.78 3.98 -11.06
N ALA A 90 0.89 4.63 -11.81
CA ALA A 90 1.27 5.69 -12.75
C ALA A 90 1.90 6.88 -12.02
N PHE A 91 1.34 7.28 -10.88
CA PHE A 91 1.89 8.32 -10.03
C PHE A 91 3.29 7.94 -9.52
N ILE A 92 3.45 6.76 -8.89
CA ILE A 92 4.76 6.28 -8.39
C ILE A 92 5.80 6.30 -9.52
N ARG A 93 5.47 5.71 -10.69
CA ARG A 93 6.36 5.67 -11.86
C ARG A 93 6.78 7.08 -12.28
N SER A 94 5.83 8.02 -12.32
CA SER A 94 6.12 9.41 -12.71
C SER A 94 7.01 10.15 -11.71
N GLU A 95 6.90 9.86 -10.42
CA GLU A 95 7.73 10.47 -9.37
C GLU A 95 9.12 9.86 -9.34
N LEU A 96 9.23 8.54 -9.46
CA LEU A 96 10.52 7.84 -9.51
C LEU A 96 11.33 8.19 -10.76
N ALA A 97 10.68 8.52 -11.87
CA ALA A 97 11.35 8.98 -13.09
C ALA A 97 11.96 10.40 -12.95
N LYS A 98 11.56 11.18 -11.95
CA LYS A 98 12.15 12.50 -11.69
C LYS A 98 13.46 12.33 -10.95
N ALA A 99 14.52 12.98 -11.44
CA ALA A 99 15.77 13.08 -10.71
C ALA A 99 15.56 13.73 -9.33
N HIS A 100 16.29 13.24 -8.33
CA HIS A 100 16.30 13.78 -6.97
C HIS A 100 17.69 13.59 -6.38
N GLU A 101 18.21 14.63 -5.75
CA GLU A 101 19.46 14.56 -5.01
C GLU A 101 19.15 14.09 -3.58
N GLY A 102 19.51 12.85 -3.26
CA GLY A 102 19.29 12.23 -1.96
C GLY A 102 18.44 10.97 -2.03
N PRO A 103 18.15 10.34 -0.86
CA PRO A 103 17.41 9.09 -0.84
C PRO A 103 15.94 9.27 -1.21
N THR A 104 15.37 8.26 -1.87
CA THR A 104 13.94 8.17 -2.18
C THR A 104 13.29 7.00 -1.45
N VAL A 105 12.27 7.30 -0.66
CA VAL A 105 11.42 6.35 0.06
C VAL A 105 10.06 6.28 -0.61
N VAL A 106 9.60 5.08 -0.94
CA VAL A 106 8.22 4.82 -1.37
C VAL A 106 7.42 4.31 -0.18
N VAL A 107 6.23 4.86 0.05
CA VAL A 107 5.33 4.45 1.16
C VAL A 107 3.98 4.07 0.59
N THR A 108 3.57 2.81 0.76
CA THR A 108 2.29 2.29 0.29
C THR A 108 1.52 1.58 1.39
N HIS A 109 0.20 1.43 1.23
CA HIS A 109 -0.55 0.54 2.13
C HIS A 109 -0.41 -0.91 1.69
N HIS A 110 -0.67 -1.21 0.42
CA HIS A 110 -0.55 -2.57 -0.12
C HIS A 110 0.90 -2.92 -0.45
N ALA A 111 1.22 -4.21 -0.45
CA ALA A 111 2.58 -4.70 -0.64
C ALA A 111 3.01 -4.70 -2.12
N PRO A 112 4.27 -4.32 -2.43
CA PRO A 112 4.71 -4.11 -3.80
C PRO A 112 5.35 -5.34 -4.46
N HIS A 113 5.54 -6.44 -3.74
CA HIS A 113 6.34 -7.56 -4.25
C HIS A 113 5.95 -8.92 -3.64
N PRO A 114 6.04 -10.04 -4.39
CA PRO A 114 5.59 -11.37 -3.95
C PRO A 114 6.26 -11.90 -2.67
N GLN A 115 7.49 -11.46 -2.36
CA GLN A 115 8.16 -11.83 -1.12
C GLN A 115 7.47 -11.28 0.14
N SER A 116 6.55 -10.33 0.00
CA SER A 116 5.71 -9.86 1.10
C SER A 116 4.47 -10.73 1.34
N VAL A 117 4.27 -11.85 0.63
CA VAL A 117 3.14 -12.75 0.94
C VAL A 117 3.43 -13.50 2.23
N GLN A 118 2.66 -13.21 3.29
CA GLN A 118 2.80 -13.94 4.54
C GLN A 118 2.61 -15.46 4.38
N PRO A 119 3.30 -16.26 5.20
CA PRO A 119 3.13 -17.72 5.22
C PRO A 119 1.66 -18.17 5.31
N ARG A 120 0.83 -17.51 6.12
CA ARG A 120 -0.60 -17.83 6.28
C ARG A 120 -1.46 -17.57 5.04
N HIS A 121 -0.97 -16.76 4.11
CA HIS A 121 -1.65 -16.44 2.86
C HIS A 121 -1.00 -17.16 1.66
N GLN A 122 0.10 -17.88 1.83
CA GLN A 122 0.70 -18.67 0.75
C GLN A 122 -0.35 -19.61 0.11
N GLY A 123 -0.52 -19.52 -1.22
CA GLY A 123 -1.51 -20.27 -1.97
C GLY A 123 -2.97 -19.81 -1.85
N SER A 124 -3.27 -18.79 -1.04
CA SER A 124 -4.63 -18.25 -0.90
C SER A 124 -5.05 -17.43 -2.13
N ALA A 125 -6.32 -17.59 -2.54
CA ALA A 125 -6.95 -16.71 -3.52
C ALA A 125 -7.07 -15.24 -3.06
N LEU A 126 -6.85 -14.95 -1.77
CA LEU A 126 -6.78 -13.59 -1.24
C LEU A 126 -5.41 -12.94 -1.37
N SER A 127 -4.34 -13.68 -1.62
CA SER A 127 -2.98 -13.09 -1.71
C SER A 127 -2.87 -11.95 -2.71
N PRO A 128 -3.50 -12.03 -3.90
CA PRO A 128 -3.51 -10.90 -4.83
C PRO A 128 -4.30 -9.68 -4.33
N ALA A 129 -5.12 -9.81 -3.30
CA ALA A 129 -5.76 -8.66 -2.67
C ALA A 129 -4.79 -7.88 -1.77
N PHE A 130 -3.72 -8.52 -1.29
CA PHE A 130 -2.74 -7.89 -0.40
C PHE A 130 -1.49 -7.38 -1.12
N VAL A 131 -1.08 -8.08 -2.18
CA VAL A 131 0.23 -7.93 -2.83
C VAL A 131 0.05 -7.84 -4.34
N SER A 132 0.73 -6.87 -4.97
CA SER A 132 0.92 -6.79 -6.43
C SER A 132 2.39 -7.06 -6.76
N ASP A 133 2.68 -7.67 -7.91
CA ASP A 133 4.06 -7.91 -8.33
C ASP A 133 4.59 -6.70 -9.11
N LEU A 134 5.36 -5.83 -8.42
CA LEU A 134 6.01 -4.66 -9.00
C LEU A 134 7.51 -4.86 -9.21
N SER A 135 8.00 -6.11 -9.31
CA SER A 135 9.44 -6.42 -9.45
C SER A 135 10.13 -5.56 -10.50
N ALA A 136 9.57 -5.50 -11.71
CA ALA A 136 10.13 -4.71 -12.81
C ALA A 136 10.20 -3.21 -12.49
N LEU A 137 9.20 -2.63 -11.84
CA LEU A 137 9.23 -1.22 -11.44
C LEU A 137 10.34 -0.96 -10.41
N ILE A 138 10.48 -1.86 -9.43
CA ILE A 138 11.50 -1.73 -8.40
C ILE A 138 12.89 -1.87 -9.02
N GLU A 139 13.09 -2.81 -9.95
CA GLU A 139 14.35 -3.00 -10.66
C GLU A 139 14.70 -1.82 -11.59
N ASP A 140 13.71 -1.23 -12.26
CA ASP A 140 13.90 -0.08 -13.15
C ASP A 140 14.37 1.18 -12.40
N TYR A 141 13.75 1.48 -11.24
CA TYR A 141 13.94 2.76 -10.55
C TYR A 141 14.75 2.68 -9.26
N GLN A 142 14.77 1.52 -8.61
CA GLN A 142 15.50 1.22 -7.39
C GLN A 142 15.48 2.32 -6.31
N PRO A 143 14.30 2.72 -5.79
CA PRO A 143 14.23 3.61 -4.62
C PRO A 143 14.99 2.99 -3.44
N ASP A 144 15.56 3.79 -2.56
CA ASP A 144 16.41 3.30 -1.45
C ASP A 144 15.62 2.42 -0.47
N LEU A 145 14.36 2.78 -0.20
CA LEU A 145 13.47 2.06 0.71
C LEU A 145 12.02 2.06 0.18
N TRP A 146 11.33 0.93 0.34
CA TRP A 146 9.90 0.80 0.16
C TRP A 146 9.24 0.29 1.44
N ILE A 147 8.40 1.12 2.07
CA ILE A 147 7.63 0.76 3.26
C ILE A 147 6.21 0.38 2.84
N HIS A 148 5.71 -0.75 3.32
CA HIS A 148 4.33 -1.18 3.06
C HIS A 148 3.59 -1.73 4.29
N GLY A 149 2.31 -2.06 4.11
CA GLY A 149 1.45 -2.61 5.15
C GLY A 149 0.45 -3.66 4.66
N HIS A 150 -0.77 -3.54 5.19
CA HIS A 150 -2.02 -4.25 4.85
C HIS A 150 -2.12 -5.74 5.24
N ASP A 151 -1.04 -6.52 5.19
CA ASP A 151 -1.11 -7.96 5.48
C ASP A 151 -0.97 -8.33 6.97
N HIS A 152 -0.55 -7.38 7.80
CA HIS A 152 -0.28 -7.48 9.25
C HIS A 152 1.00 -8.25 9.60
N GLY A 153 2.04 -8.13 8.77
CA GLY A 153 3.30 -8.86 8.93
C GLY A 153 4.51 -7.97 9.06
N SER A 154 5.61 -8.55 9.52
CA SER A 154 6.94 -7.95 9.41
C SER A 154 7.66 -8.52 8.20
N HIS A 155 8.24 -7.65 7.38
CA HIS A 155 8.98 -7.98 6.17
C HIS A 155 10.26 -7.17 6.13
N ASP A 156 11.38 -7.78 5.77
CA ASP A 156 12.65 -7.08 5.54
C ASP A 156 13.47 -7.88 4.52
N TYR A 157 13.52 -7.39 3.29
CA TYR A 157 14.24 -8.04 2.19
C TYR A 157 14.70 -7.01 1.15
N ARG A 158 15.43 -7.46 0.14
CA ARG A 158 15.92 -6.61 -0.95
C ARG A 158 15.45 -7.11 -2.31
N VAL A 159 15.09 -6.17 -3.17
CA VAL A 159 14.85 -6.36 -4.62
C VAL A 159 15.75 -5.37 -5.34
N GLY A 160 16.78 -5.86 -6.02
CA GLY A 160 17.90 -5.01 -6.45
C GLY A 160 18.52 -4.27 -5.25
N ARG A 161 18.69 -2.95 -5.36
CA ARG A 161 19.18 -2.08 -4.28
C ARG A 161 18.07 -1.59 -3.34
N THR A 162 16.81 -1.77 -3.67
CA THR A 162 15.69 -1.35 -2.82
C THR A 162 15.55 -2.29 -1.63
N ARG A 163 15.56 -1.73 -0.42
CA ARG A 163 15.07 -2.45 0.76
C ARG A 163 13.55 -2.37 0.80
N VAL A 164 12.86 -3.49 0.94
CA VAL A 164 11.41 -3.54 1.15
C VAL A 164 11.17 -3.91 2.62
N LEU A 165 10.42 -3.07 3.33
CA LEU A 165 10.23 -3.18 4.77
C LEU A 165 8.75 -3.05 5.16
N ALA A 166 8.33 -3.85 6.13
CA ALA A 166 7.09 -3.65 6.86
C ALA A 166 7.29 -4.01 8.35
N ASN A 167 6.65 -3.25 9.23
CA ASN A 167 6.65 -3.48 10.68
C ASN A 167 5.23 -3.20 11.22
N GLN A 168 4.30 -4.10 10.92
CA GLN A 168 2.88 -3.87 11.12
C GLN A 168 2.41 -4.46 12.45
N ALA A 169 1.65 -3.73 13.25
CA ALA A 169 1.10 -4.27 14.50
C ALA A 169 0.00 -5.32 14.27
N GLY A 170 -0.83 -5.16 13.23
CA GLY A 170 -2.05 -5.95 13.09
C GLY A 170 -3.05 -5.71 14.22
N TYR A 171 -4.06 -6.58 14.33
CA TYR A 171 -5.12 -6.41 15.32
C TYR A 171 -4.65 -6.70 16.75
N PRO A 172 -5.15 -5.98 17.77
CA PRO A 172 -4.98 -6.38 19.15
C PRO A 172 -5.84 -7.62 19.46
N ASN A 173 -5.33 -8.53 20.28
CA ASN A 173 -6.13 -9.62 20.87
C ASN A 173 -6.77 -9.15 22.19
N LEU A 174 -7.59 -10.01 22.80
CA LEU A 174 -8.27 -9.72 24.08
C LEU A 174 -7.30 -9.49 25.27
N HIS A 175 -6.04 -9.91 25.13
CA HIS A 175 -5.00 -9.76 26.15
C HIS A 175 -4.11 -8.52 25.92
N GLY A 176 -4.36 -7.75 24.85
CA GLY A 176 -3.58 -6.58 24.49
C GLY A 176 -2.35 -6.88 23.63
N ASP A 177 -2.05 -8.14 23.31
CA ASP A 177 -0.99 -8.47 22.37
C ASP A 177 -1.39 -8.12 20.94
N ARG A 178 -0.40 -7.96 20.09
CA ARG A 178 -0.54 -7.70 18.66
C ARG A 178 -0.60 -9.02 17.88
N GLU A 179 -1.42 -9.05 16.84
CA GLU A 179 -1.51 -10.14 15.87
C GLU A 179 -0.13 -10.48 15.29
N ASN A 180 0.65 -9.43 14.96
CA ASN A 180 2.05 -9.58 14.63
C ASN A 180 2.90 -9.59 15.90
N ARG A 181 3.42 -10.76 16.27
CA ARG A 181 4.32 -10.92 17.43
C ARG A 181 5.70 -10.31 17.22
N TRP A 182 6.08 -10.00 15.98
CA TRP A 182 7.35 -9.37 15.62
C TRP A 182 7.21 -7.86 15.38
N PHE A 183 6.07 -7.27 15.73
CA PHE A 183 5.92 -5.81 15.70
C PHE A 183 6.85 -5.17 16.73
N ASP A 184 7.72 -4.30 16.25
CA ASP A 184 8.60 -3.48 17.10
C ASP A 184 8.06 -2.04 17.17
N PRO A 185 7.50 -1.59 18.31
CA PRO A 185 6.99 -0.22 18.44
C PRO A 185 8.10 0.84 18.41
N LEU A 186 9.37 0.45 18.50
CA LEU A 186 10.54 1.32 18.48
C LEU A 186 11.39 1.13 17.22
N CYS A 187 10.84 0.49 16.18
CA CYS A 187 11.56 0.25 14.93
C CYS A 187 12.07 1.56 14.33
N VAL A 188 13.40 1.68 14.22
CA VAL A 188 14.09 2.78 13.54
C VAL A 188 14.73 2.24 12.27
N VAL A 189 14.60 3.01 11.19
CA VAL A 189 15.10 2.65 9.87
C VAL A 189 15.97 3.78 9.35
N GLU A 190 17.22 3.47 9.03
CA GLU A 190 18.13 4.37 8.35
C GLU A 190 17.91 4.27 6.84
N VAL A 191 17.93 5.43 6.17
CA VAL A 191 17.76 5.60 4.73
C VAL A 191 18.92 6.45 4.20
#